data_AF-K1R3Y1-F1
#
_entry.id   AF-K1R3Y1-F1
#
_cell.length_a   1.000
_cell.length_b   1.000
_cell.length_c   1.000
_cell.angle_alpha   90.00
_cell.angle_beta   90.00
_cell.angle_gamma   90.00
#
_symmetry.space_group_name_H-M   'P 1'
#
loop_
_entity.id
_entity.type
_entity.pdbx_description
1 polymer ?
#
loop_
_entity_poly.entity_id
_entity_poly.type
_entity_poly.pdbx_seq_one_letter_code
_entity_poly.pdbx_strand_id
1 'polypeptide(L)'
;MITSYDEEFPDGGHVEANWKKPLYRRIFRKTRQRGRFAGFSLYISNTSGIEGSTLRCYKDGPQLPPLNFTAVCTVSGRYVIFFNERLDETPYPKGYQLQNVFTELCEVIIEECGIGLYGEKCTQQCSGNCKDNETCNHVTGQCDNGCTTGWKGDMCDNGCPFGHFGRACKESCNEHCLQENSTLCNHVGGECLNGCKQGYIGTHCNNCKKVEPTI
;
A
#
# COMPACT_ATOMS: atom_id res chain seq x y z
N MET A 1 18.03 23.66 10.88
CA MET A 1 18.64 22.44 11.47
C MET A 1 18.08 21.23 10.73
N ILE A 2 18.95 20.34 10.28
CA ILE A 2 18.60 19.10 9.58
C ILE A 2 18.86 17.94 10.55
N THR A 3 17.95 16.97 10.60
CA THR A 3 18.17 15.71 11.31
C THR A 3 17.64 14.58 10.44
N SER A 4 18.50 13.61 10.13
CA SER A 4 18.14 12.42 9.36
C SER A 4 18.08 11.20 10.27
N TYR A 5 17.11 10.35 9.99
CA TYR A 5 16.90 9.06 10.64
C TYR A 5 17.02 8.00 9.55
N ASP A 6 17.91 7.02 9.75
CA ASP A 6 18.09 5.90 8.82
C ASP A 6 17.01 4.88 9.11
N GLU A 7 15.95 4.92 8.32
CA GLU A 7 14.76 4.10 8.47
C GLU A 7 14.17 3.82 7.09
N GLU A 8 14.04 2.54 6.75
CA GLU A 8 13.55 2.11 5.45
C GLU A 8 12.08 2.54 5.31
N PHE A 9 11.79 3.35 4.29
CA PHE A 9 10.50 3.98 4.10
C PHE A 9 9.90 3.45 2.80
N PRO A 10 9.02 2.44 2.84
CA PRO A 10 8.33 1.97 1.64
C PRO A 10 7.27 2.98 1.19
N ASP A 11 6.82 2.84 -0.06
CA ASP A 11 5.82 3.74 -0.63
C ASP A 11 4.51 3.70 0.18
N GLY A 12 4.12 4.80 0.83
CA GLY A 12 2.85 4.92 1.56
C GLY A 12 2.82 4.40 2.99
N GLY A 13 3.99 4.35 3.64
CA GLY A 13 4.06 4.26 5.10
C GLY A 13 3.46 5.48 5.80
N HIS A 14 3.09 5.30 7.07
CA HIS A 14 2.75 6.40 7.96
C HIS A 14 3.98 6.79 8.77
N VAL A 15 4.37 8.06 8.74
CA VAL A 15 5.37 8.60 9.66
C VAL A 15 4.64 9.11 10.89
N GLU A 16 4.75 8.40 12.01
CA GLU A 16 4.44 8.97 13.32
C GLU A 16 5.71 9.52 13.95
N ALA A 17 5.71 10.81 14.27
CA ALA A 17 6.82 11.44 14.96
C ALA A 17 6.38 11.89 16.36
N ASN A 18 7.07 11.34 17.36
CA ASN A 18 6.83 11.58 18.77
C ASN A 18 7.89 12.53 19.35
N TRP A 19 7.43 13.57 20.03
CA TRP A 19 8.29 14.65 20.55
C TRP A 19 8.42 14.59 22.07
N LYS A 20 9.59 14.98 22.61
CA LYS A 20 9.89 14.82 24.06
C LYS A 20 8.90 15.63 24.89
N LYS A 21 8.07 14.93 25.68
CA LYS A 21 7.23 15.57 26.69
C LYS A 21 8.12 15.89 27.90
N PRO A 22 8.28 17.16 28.31
CA PRO A 22 9.02 17.45 29.53
C PRO A 22 8.25 16.92 30.74
N LEU A 23 8.96 16.28 31.67
CA LEU A 23 8.47 15.57 32.87
C LEU A 23 7.71 16.42 33.92
N TYR A 24 7.16 17.59 33.58
CA TYR A 24 6.45 18.45 34.55
C TYR A 24 5.19 19.09 33.95
N ARG A 25 4.03 18.79 34.56
CA ARG A 25 2.67 19.24 34.22
C ARG A 25 2.53 20.78 34.30
N ARG A 26 2.28 21.47 33.18
CA ARG A 26 1.56 22.78 33.09
C ARG A 26 1.23 23.13 31.64
N ILE A 27 0.02 23.67 31.39
CA ILE A 27 -0.54 24.00 30.06
C ILE A 27 0.36 24.97 29.25
N PHE A 28 0.99 25.94 29.91
CA PHE A 28 1.92 26.90 29.29
C PHE A 28 3.17 26.25 28.65
N ARG A 29 3.56 25.04 29.08
CA ARG A 29 4.66 24.30 28.44
C ARG A 29 4.25 23.68 27.11
N LYS A 30 2.99 23.28 26.93
CA LYS A 30 2.54 22.60 25.70
C LYS A 30 2.57 23.55 24.50
N THR A 31 1.97 24.73 24.60
CA THR A 31 1.95 25.72 23.50
C THR A 31 3.36 26.19 23.16
N ARG A 32 4.21 26.40 24.17
CA ARG A 32 5.63 26.73 23.97
C ARG A 32 6.36 25.63 23.19
N GLN A 33 6.16 24.36 23.54
CA GLN A 33 6.80 23.23 22.82
C GLN A 33 6.28 23.12 21.38
N ARG A 34 4.96 23.21 21.16
CA ARG A 34 4.39 23.27 19.80
C ARG A 34 4.97 24.41 18.98
N GLY A 35 5.17 25.58 19.60
CA GLY A 35 5.83 26.74 19.01
C GLY A 35 7.32 26.58 18.71
N ARG A 36 8.03 25.71 19.44
CA ARG A 36 9.42 25.34 19.10
C ARG A 36 9.49 24.43 17.87
N PHE A 37 8.44 23.68 17.59
CA PHE A 37 8.41 22.70 16.51
C PHE A 37 7.80 23.23 15.22
N ALA A 38 7.05 24.33 15.28
CA ALA A 38 6.38 24.88 14.12
C ALA A 38 7.36 25.30 13.00
N GLY A 39 6.92 25.16 11.74
CA GLY A 39 7.68 25.52 10.54
C GLY A 39 8.70 24.47 10.09
N PHE A 40 8.38 23.19 10.25
CA PHE A 40 9.20 22.08 9.77
C PHE A 40 8.63 21.43 8.50
N SER A 41 9.49 20.71 7.80
CA SER A 41 9.13 19.80 6.72
C SER A 41 9.72 18.42 6.94
N LEU A 42 9.03 17.40 6.44
CA LEU A 42 9.55 16.04 6.33
C LEU A 42 9.90 15.75 4.87
N TYR A 43 11.06 15.16 4.67
CA TYR A 43 11.51 14.66 3.38
C TYR A 43 11.81 13.18 3.48
N ILE A 44 11.53 12.46 2.41
CA ILE A 44 11.96 11.08 2.22
C ILE A 44 13.10 11.11 1.20
N SER A 45 14.20 10.43 1.53
CA SER A 45 15.43 10.43 0.73
C SER A 45 16.07 9.05 0.71
N ASN A 46 16.81 8.74 -0.34
CA ASN A 46 17.71 7.57 -0.37
C ASN A 46 19.10 7.87 0.19
N THR A 47 19.39 9.13 0.51
CA THR A 47 20.64 9.58 1.11
C THR A 47 20.38 10.25 2.45
N SER A 48 21.41 10.32 3.30
CA SER A 48 21.30 10.92 4.63
C SER A 48 21.15 12.45 4.63
N GLY A 49 21.07 13.08 3.46
CA GLY A 49 21.01 14.53 3.26
C GLY A 49 19.89 14.98 2.34
N ILE A 50 19.62 16.29 2.33
CA ILE A 50 18.64 16.96 1.47
C ILE A 50 19.30 17.34 0.13
N GLU A 51 20.01 16.40 -0.48
CA GLU A 51 20.53 16.58 -1.83
C GLU A 51 19.37 16.39 -2.83
N GLY A 52 19.47 16.96 -4.03
CA GLY A 52 18.37 17.22 -4.99
C GLY A 52 17.45 16.06 -5.40
N SER A 53 17.64 14.86 -4.85
CA SER A 53 16.77 13.68 -4.94
C SER A 53 15.85 13.52 -3.71
N THR A 54 15.54 14.59 -2.97
CA THR A 54 14.66 14.57 -1.79
C THR A 54 13.20 14.84 -2.17
N LEU A 55 12.29 13.92 -1.82
CA LEU A 55 10.86 14.11 -2.03
C LEU A 55 10.23 14.67 -0.75
N ARG A 56 9.67 15.88 -0.82
CA ARG A 56 9.00 16.50 0.33
C ARG A 56 7.65 15.81 0.57
N CYS A 57 7.58 15.04 1.65
CA CYS A 57 6.35 14.36 2.06
C CYS A 57 5.38 15.32 2.75
N TYR A 58 5.86 16.09 3.72
CA TYR A 58 5.00 16.92 4.58
C TYR A 58 5.61 18.29 4.78
N LYS A 59 4.75 19.31 4.88
CA LYS A 59 5.12 20.67 5.25
C LYS A 59 4.13 21.22 6.28
N ASP A 60 4.67 21.69 7.39
CA ASP A 60 3.88 22.26 8.47
C ASP A 60 3.16 23.55 8.03
N GLY A 61 1.94 23.71 8.50
CA GLY A 61 1.09 24.86 8.20
C GLY A 61 1.39 26.07 9.08
N PRO A 62 0.60 27.15 8.94
CA PRO A 62 0.75 28.36 9.76
C PRO A 62 0.25 28.18 11.21
N GLN A 63 -0.46 27.09 11.49
CA GLN A 63 -0.94 26.75 12.83
C GLN A 63 0.11 25.94 13.58
N LEU A 64 0.12 26.04 14.92
CA LEU A 64 1.05 25.28 15.73
C LEU A 64 0.80 23.76 15.59
N PRO A 65 1.80 22.94 15.24
CA PRO A 65 1.63 21.50 15.12
C PRO A 65 1.34 20.86 16.49
N PRO A 66 0.70 19.69 16.55
CA PRO A 66 0.55 18.93 17.80
C PRO A 66 1.90 18.34 18.27
N LEU A 67 1.96 17.92 19.53
CA LEU A 67 3.17 17.29 20.12
C LEU A 67 3.36 15.82 19.75
N ASN A 68 2.35 15.23 19.12
CA ASN A 68 2.40 13.93 18.46
C ASN A 68 1.69 14.21 17.12
N PHE A 69 2.32 13.89 16.00
CA PHE A 69 1.68 14.05 14.69
C PHE A 69 2.00 12.85 13.81
N THR A 70 1.06 12.56 12.92
CA THR A 70 1.18 11.50 11.93
C THR A 70 1.01 12.14 10.56
N ALA A 71 1.87 11.78 9.61
CA ALA A 71 1.77 12.19 8.22
C ALA A 71 1.85 10.95 7.31
N VAL A 72 1.06 10.96 6.24
CA VAL A 72 1.09 9.93 5.19
C VAL A 72 2.07 10.37 4.11
N CYS A 73 3.03 9.51 3.76
CA CYS A 73 4.00 9.79 2.72
C CYS A 73 3.89 8.72 1.62
N THR A 74 3.48 9.09 0.40
CA THR A 74 3.30 8.14 -0.71
C THR A 74 4.57 7.90 -1.53
N VAL A 75 5.74 8.14 -0.94
CA VAL A 75 7.04 8.10 -1.62
C VAL A 75 7.99 7.20 -0.84
N SER A 76 8.83 6.45 -1.54
CA SER A 76 9.80 5.55 -0.95
C SER A 76 11.17 6.19 -0.76
N GLY A 77 11.89 5.70 0.24
CA GLY A 77 13.26 6.07 0.52
C GLY A 77 13.87 5.27 1.66
N ARG A 78 15.04 5.69 2.12
CA ARG A 78 15.77 5.07 3.24
C ARG A 78 15.94 6.00 4.44
N TYR A 79 15.78 7.29 4.24
CA TYR A 79 15.98 8.28 5.28
C TYR A 79 14.74 9.16 5.39
N VAL A 80 14.20 9.22 6.59
CA VAL A 80 13.25 10.26 6.97
C VAL A 80 14.06 11.46 7.46
N ILE A 81 13.97 12.57 6.73
CA ILE A 81 14.70 13.79 7.05
C ILE A 81 13.74 14.82 7.60
N PHE A 82 13.94 15.15 8.86
CA PHE A 82 13.32 16.30 9.49
C PHE A 82 14.14 17.57 9.17
N PHE A 83 13.50 18.56 8.57
CA PHE A 83 14.13 19.84 8.29
C PHE A 83 13.32 21.00 8.87
N ASN A 84 13.96 21.78 9.74
CA ASN A 84 13.39 23.04 10.18
C ASN A 84 13.73 24.13 9.16
N GLU A 85 12.73 24.52 8.37
CA GLU A 85 12.82 25.50 7.27
C GLU A 85 12.79 26.96 7.77
N ARG A 86 12.82 27.20 9.09
CA ARG A 86 12.82 28.56 9.62
C ARG A 86 14.15 29.25 9.38
N LEU A 87 14.06 30.52 8.98
CA LEU A 87 15.15 31.42 8.71
C LEU A 87 15.21 32.47 9.83
N ASP A 88 16.42 32.93 10.12
CA ASP A 88 16.61 34.04 11.04
C ASP A 88 15.95 35.32 10.47
N GLU A 89 15.55 36.21 11.38
CA GLU A 89 14.95 37.53 11.04
C GLU A 89 13.63 37.50 10.25
N THR A 90 13.02 36.32 10.07
CA THR A 90 11.71 36.18 9.40
C THR A 90 10.55 36.32 10.40
N PRO A 91 9.49 37.09 10.09
CA PRO A 91 8.31 37.16 10.94
C PRO A 91 7.49 35.87 10.86
N TYR A 92 7.24 35.24 12.02
CA TYR A 92 6.46 34.01 12.14
C TYR A 92 5.09 34.24 12.80
N PRO A 93 4.11 33.35 12.55
CA PRO A 93 2.81 33.42 13.21
C PRO A 93 2.89 33.41 14.74
N LYS A 94 1.85 33.96 15.38
CA LYS A 94 1.76 34.03 16.84
C LYS A 94 1.86 32.64 17.47
N GLY A 95 2.79 32.48 18.41
CA GLY A 95 3.01 31.24 19.15
C GLY A 95 4.31 30.52 18.80
N TYR A 96 4.91 30.83 17.65
CA TYR A 96 6.26 30.36 17.29
C TYR A 96 7.28 30.85 18.33
N GLN A 97 8.23 29.99 18.66
CA GLN A 97 9.34 30.34 19.56
C GLN A 97 10.54 30.78 18.73
N LEU A 98 11.09 31.97 19.02
CA LEU A 98 12.17 32.60 18.24
C LEU A 98 13.54 32.61 18.92
N GLN A 99 13.59 32.56 20.26
CA GLN A 99 14.84 32.73 21.02
C GLN A 99 15.49 31.41 21.48
N ASN A 100 14.81 30.26 21.35
CA ASN A 100 15.28 28.95 21.81
C ASN A 100 14.70 27.84 20.94
N VAL A 101 15.20 27.76 19.71
CA VAL A 101 14.76 26.81 18.68
C VAL A 101 15.61 25.54 18.77
N PHE A 102 15.23 24.65 19.67
CA PHE A 102 15.77 23.29 19.73
C PHE A 102 14.64 22.33 19.40
N THR A 103 14.82 21.53 18.36
CA THR A 103 13.89 20.47 17.99
C THR A 103 14.41 19.15 18.56
N GLU A 104 13.69 18.59 19.54
CA GLU A 104 14.03 17.30 20.16
C GLU A 104 13.02 16.24 19.70
N LEU A 105 13.25 15.68 18.51
CA LEU A 105 12.54 14.48 18.06
C LEU A 105 12.97 13.33 18.97
N CYS A 106 12.00 12.60 19.51
CA CYS A 106 12.31 11.45 20.37
C CYS A 106 12.31 10.16 19.62
N GLU A 107 11.36 10.01 18.72
CA GLU A 107 11.10 8.77 18.05
C GLU A 107 10.36 9.09 16.75
N VAL A 108 10.76 8.40 15.70
CA VAL A 108 10.06 8.33 14.43
C VAL A 108 9.66 6.87 14.28
N ILE A 109 8.38 6.62 14.07
CA ILE A 109 7.82 5.29 13.84
C ILE A 109 7.32 5.30 12.40
N ILE A 110 7.72 4.31 11.64
CA ILE A 110 7.16 4.04 10.32
C ILE A 110 6.19 2.87 10.48
N GLU A 111 4.91 3.12 10.24
CA GLU A 111 3.89 2.08 10.25
C GLU A 111 3.49 1.72 8.81
N GLU A 112 3.78 0.48 8.44
CA GLU A 112 3.21 -0.21 7.29
C GLU A 112 1.89 -0.89 7.67
N CYS A 113 1.05 -1.22 6.70
CA CYS A 113 -0.07 -2.11 6.98
C CYS A 113 0.41 -3.51 7.31
N GLY A 114 -0.27 -4.16 8.26
CA GLY A 114 -0.03 -5.57 8.55
C GLY A 114 -0.23 -6.46 7.33
N ILE A 115 0.39 -7.64 7.34
CA ILE A 115 0.34 -8.59 6.22
C ILE A 115 -1.11 -8.84 5.80
N GLY A 116 -1.37 -8.69 4.50
CA GLY A 116 -2.69 -8.91 3.92
C GLY A 116 -3.67 -7.75 4.08
N LEU A 117 -3.22 -6.59 4.58
CA LEU A 117 -4.01 -5.37 4.69
C LEU A 117 -3.45 -4.25 3.83
N TYR A 118 -4.33 -3.37 3.36
CA TYR A 118 -3.96 -2.19 2.58
C TYR A 118 -4.88 -0.98 2.82
N GLY A 119 -4.46 0.16 2.25
CA GLY A 119 -5.16 1.44 2.25
C GLY A 119 -4.75 2.35 3.40
N GLU A 120 -5.17 3.61 3.36
CA GLU A 120 -4.76 4.66 4.32
C GLU A 120 -4.98 4.33 5.80
N LYS A 121 -5.88 3.40 6.12
CA LYS A 121 -6.16 2.97 7.51
C LYS A 121 -5.83 1.51 7.76
N CYS A 122 -5.24 0.82 6.78
CA CYS A 122 -4.94 -0.61 6.84
C CYS A 122 -6.17 -1.46 7.20
N THR A 123 -7.35 -1.05 6.73
CA THR A 123 -8.62 -1.74 7.00
C THR A 123 -9.11 -2.56 5.81
N GLN A 124 -8.52 -2.37 4.63
CA GLN A 124 -8.89 -3.12 3.42
C GLN A 124 -8.05 -4.38 3.35
N GLN A 125 -8.61 -5.46 2.81
CA GLN A 125 -7.98 -6.77 2.83
C GLN A 125 -7.53 -7.16 1.42
N CYS A 126 -6.26 -7.55 1.27
CA CYS A 126 -5.74 -8.05 0.01
C CYS A 126 -6.58 -9.22 -0.50
N SER A 127 -6.69 -9.37 -1.82
CA SER A 127 -7.41 -10.50 -2.45
C SER A 127 -6.85 -11.87 -2.06
N GLY A 128 -5.56 -11.93 -1.70
CA GLY A 128 -4.84 -13.18 -1.43
C GLY A 128 -4.44 -13.95 -2.70
N ASN A 129 -4.75 -13.41 -3.88
CA ASN A 129 -4.51 -14.06 -5.16
C ASN A 129 -3.30 -13.49 -5.91
N CYS A 130 -2.44 -12.71 -5.23
CA CYS A 130 -1.17 -12.25 -5.80
C CYS A 130 -0.25 -13.43 -6.09
N LYS A 131 0.51 -13.34 -7.18
CA LYS A 131 1.41 -14.40 -7.65
C LYS A 131 2.41 -14.82 -6.58
N ASP A 132 2.77 -16.10 -6.56
CA ASP A 132 3.78 -16.69 -5.65
C ASP A 132 3.52 -16.43 -4.15
N ASN A 133 2.25 -16.22 -3.77
CA ASN A 133 1.83 -15.92 -2.40
C ASN A 133 2.45 -14.62 -1.85
N GLU A 134 2.77 -13.69 -2.74
CA GLU A 134 3.20 -12.35 -2.38
C GLU A 134 2.07 -11.56 -1.70
N THR A 135 2.44 -10.56 -0.92
CA THR A 135 1.47 -9.65 -0.31
C THR A 135 1.17 -8.53 -1.29
N CYS A 136 -0.08 -8.04 -1.29
CA CYS A 136 -0.43 -6.88 -2.11
C CYS A 136 0.25 -5.61 -1.58
N ASN A 137 0.40 -4.61 -2.44
CA ASN A 137 0.88 -3.29 -2.08
C ASN A 137 -0.02 -2.72 -0.97
N HIS A 138 0.57 -2.43 0.19
CA HIS A 138 -0.13 -1.95 1.38
C HIS A 138 -0.84 -0.59 1.22
N VAL A 139 -0.61 0.16 0.14
CA VAL A 139 -1.29 1.43 -0.14
C VAL A 139 -2.44 1.20 -1.08
N THR A 140 -2.14 0.60 -2.23
CA THR A 140 -3.05 0.53 -3.38
C THR A 140 -3.87 -0.75 -3.40
N GLY A 141 -3.41 -1.82 -2.73
CA GLY A 141 -3.99 -3.15 -2.83
C GLY A 141 -3.53 -3.93 -4.08
N GLN A 142 -2.65 -3.36 -4.89
CA GLN A 142 -2.20 -3.94 -6.16
C GLN A 142 -1.21 -5.09 -5.95
N CYS A 143 -1.28 -6.13 -6.78
CA CYS A 143 -0.29 -7.20 -6.86
C CYS A 143 0.73 -6.85 -7.94
N ASP A 144 1.90 -6.35 -7.55
CA ASP A 144 2.89 -5.77 -8.48
C ASP A 144 3.48 -6.80 -9.47
N ASN A 145 3.59 -8.07 -9.07
CA ASN A 145 4.05 -9.16 -9.93
C ASN A 145 2.91 -9.93 -10.62
N GLY A 146 1.69 -9.40 -10.55
CA GLY A 146 0.49 -9.97 -11.15
C GLY A 146 -0.18 -11.07 -10.32
N CYS A 147 -1.07 -11.81 -10.97
CA CYS A 147 -2.00 -12.73 -10.30
C CYS A 147 -1.62 -14.20 -10.41
N THR A 148 -2.12 -14.97 -9.45
CA THR A 148 -2.20 -16.43 -9.54
C THR A 148 -3.09 -16.89 -10.69
N THR A 149 -2.93 -18.16 -11.09
CA THR A 149 -3.70 -18.78 -12.17
C THR A 149 -5.20 -18.65 -11.91
N GLY A 150 -5.96 -18.24 -12.92
CA GLY A 150 -7.40 -18.05 -12.84
C GLY A 150 -7.87 -16.70 -12.30
N TRP A 151 -6.95 -15.80 -11.95
CA TRP A 151 -7.26 -14.45 -11.47
C TRP A 151 -6.65 -13.37 -12.36
N LYS A 152 -7.25 -12.17 -12.35
CA LYS A 152 -6.83 -11.00 -13.12
C LYS A 152 -7.19 -9.69 -12.41
N GLY A 153 -6.77 -8.58 -13.02
CA GLY A 153 -6.94 -7.24 -12.49
C GLY A 153 -5.75 -6.84 -11.60
N ASP A 154 -5.57 -5.54 -11.37
CA ASP A 154 -4.40 -5.03 -10.65
C ASP A 154 -4.37 -5.55 -9.20
N MET A 155 -5.54 -5.74 -8.58
CA MET A 155 -5.67 -6.29 -7.22
C MET A 155 -5.89 -7.81 -7.17
N CYS A 156 -5.93 -8.50 -8.32
CA CYS A 156 -6.21 -9.94 -8.42
C CYS A 156 -7.50 -10.40 -7.73
N ASP A 157 -8.48 -9.50 -7.65
CA ASP A 157 -9.80 -9.68 -7.05
C ASP A 157 -10.84 -10.25 -8.02
N ASN A 158 -10.50 -10.32 -9.31
CA ASN A 158 -11.39 -10.78 -10.37
C ASN A 158 -10.96 -12.14 -10.91
N GLY A 159 -11.87 -13.11 -10.90
CA GLY A 159 -11.67 -14.39 -11.61
C GLY A 159 -11.59 -14.18 -13.13
N CYS A 160 -11.12 -15.19 -13.85
CA CYS A 160 -11.12 -15.14 -15.31
C CYS A 160 -12.53 -14.93 -15.88
N PRO A 161 -12.64 -14.17 -16.99
CA PRO A 161 -13.92 -13.90 -17.60
C PRO A 161 -14.56 -15.20 -18.11
N PHE A 162 -15.88 -15.16 -18.31
CA PHE A 162 -16.63 -16.31 -18.81
C PHE A 162 -15.97 -16.94 -20.03
N GLY A 163 -15.81 -18.26 -20.01
CA GLY A 163 -15.21 -19.00 -21.11
C GLY A 163 -13.68 -19.00 -21.12
N HIS A 164 -13.02 -18.37 -20.14
CA HIS A 164 -11.56 -18.33 -20.05
C HIS A 164 -11.04 -18.89 -18.72
N PHE A 165 -9.82 -19.42 -18.76
CA PHE A 165 -9.15 -19.94 -17.57
C PHE A 165 -7.62 -19.80 -17.67
N GLY A 166 -6.92 -20.29 -16.65
CA GLY A 166 -5.47 -20.44 -16.69
C GLY A 166 -4.71 -19.15 -16.39
N ARG A 167 -3.43 -19.12 -16.78
CA ARG A 167 -2.55 -17.99 -16.43
C ARG A 167 -2.92 -16.76 -17.24
N ALA A 168 -3.18 -15.65 -16.54
CA ALA A 168 -3.64 -14.39 -17.16
C ALA A 168 -4.89 -14.57 -18.04
N CYS A 169 -5.71 -15.60 -17.78
CA CYS A 169 -6.95 -15.89 -18.50
C CYS A 169 -6.78 -16.08 -20.01
N LYS A 170 -5.63 -16.62 -20.44
CA LYS A 170 -5.30 -16.79 -21.86
C LYS A 170 -5.84 -18.07 -22.48
N GLU A 171 -6.27 -19.02 -21.66
CA GLU A 171 -6.81 -20.29 -22.11
C GLU A 171 -8.34 -20.19 -22.24
N SER A 172 -8.92 -20.94 -23.17
CA SER A 172 -10.37 -20.91 -23.45
C SER A 172 -10.99 -22.25 -23.09
N CYS A 173 -12.13 -22.22 -22.38
CA CYS A 173 -12.94 -23.40 -22.09
C CYS A 173 -13.28 -24.14 -23.40
N ASN A 174 -13.36 -25.47 -23.32
CA ASN A 174 -13.80 -26.25 -24.45
C ASN A 174 -15.28 -25.94 -24.79
N GLU A 175 -15.61 -25.79 -26.07
CA GLU A 175 -16.96 -25.48 -26.53
C GLU A 175 -17.98 -26.60 -26.23
N HIS A 176 -17.52 -27.81 -25.91
CA HIS A 176 -18.33 -28.95 -25.54
C HIS A 176 -18.65 -29.03 -24.04
N CYS A 177 -18.19 -28.08 -23.22
CA CYS A 177 -18.68 -27.91 -21.85
C CYS A 177 -20.18 -27.56 -21.85
N LEU A 178 -20.92 -28.04 -20.85
CA LEU A 178 -22.29 -27.61 -20.58
C LEU A 178 -22.30 -26.30 -19.78
N GLN A 179 -22.99 -25.29 -20.31
CA GLN A 179 -23.17 -23.99 -19.64
C GLN A 179 -24.35 -24.04 -18.67
N GLU A 180 -24.16 -23.51 -17.46
CA GLU A 180 -25.22 -23.30 -16.47
C GLU A 180 -24.94 -22.02 -15.67
N ASN A 181 -25.96 -21.18 -15.45
CA ASN A 181 -25.90 -19.96 -14.63
C ASN A 181 -24.65 -19.08 -14.87
N SER A 182 -24.34 -18.81 -16.14
CA SER A 182 -23.17 -17.99 -16.55
C SER A 182 -21.82 -18.57 -16.14
N THR A 183 -21.72 -19.88 -15.97
CA THR A 183 -20.45 -20.62 -15.78
C THR A 183 -20.33 -21.71 -16.85
N LEU A 184 -19.11 -21.91 -17.35
CA LEU A 184 -18.83 -22.87 -18.43
C LEU A 184 -17.77 -23.88 -18.00
N CYS A 185 -16.60 -23.38 -17.58
CA CYS A 185 -15.55 -24.18 -16.98
C CYS A 185 -14.93 -23.46 -15.78
N ASN A 186 -14.19 -24.20 -14.96
CA ASN A 186 -13.43 -23.68 -13.83
C ASN A 186 -12.42 -22.63 -14.34
N HIS A 187 -12.47 -21.43 -13.78
CA HIS A 187 -11.62 -20.32 -14.19
C HIS A 187 -10.12 -20.54 -13.88
N VAL A 188 -9.77 -21.48 -13.01
CA VAL A 188 -8.39 -21.84 -12.68
C VAL A 188 -7.86 -22.93 -13.62
N GLY A 189 -8.51 -24.10 -13.62
CA GLY A 189 -8.01 -25.31 -14.30
C GLY A 189 -8.66 -25.60 -15.65
N GLY A 190 -9.81 -25.00 -15.96
CA GLY A 190 -10.51 -25.19 -17.22
C GLY A 190 -11.46 -26.39 -17.27
N GLU A 191 -11.70 -27.08 -16.15
CA GLU A 191 -12.59 -28.24 -16.08
C GLU A 191 -14.05 -27.81 -16.28
N CYS A 192 -14.80 -28.54 -17.13
CA CYS A 192 -16.21 -28.27 -17.35
C CYS A 192 -17.03 -28.59 -16.10
N LEU A 193 -17.65 -27.57 -15.51
CA LEU A 193 -18.30 -27.67 -14.19
C LEU A 193 -19.58 -28.52 -14.23
N ASN A 194 -20.30 -28.49 -15.35
CA ASN A 194 -21.60 -29.17 -15.50
C ASN A 194 -21.53 -30.39 -16.44
N GLY A 195 -20.31 -30.88 -16.71
CA GLY A 195 -20.08 -31.99 -17.62
C GLY A 195 -20.11 -31.60 -19.10
N CYS A 196 -20.31 -32.61 -19.96
CA CYS A 196 -20.12 -32.51 -21.40
C CYS A 196 -21.41 -32.58 -22.19
N LYS A 197 -21.45 -31.84 -23.31
CA LYS A 197 -22.46 -32.01 -24.35
C LYS A 197 -22.49 -33.46 -24.84
N GLN A 198 -23.65 -33.87 -25.37
CA GLN A 198 -23.84 -35.22 -25.88
C GLN A 198 -22.75 -35.59 -26.90
N GLY A 199 -22.18 -36.78 -26.76
CA GLY A 199 -21.10 -37.25 -27.62
C GLY A 199 -19.69 -36.90 -27.13
N TYR A 200 -19.52 -36.15 -26.04
CA TYR A 200 -18.21 -35.78 -25.49
C TYR A 200 -17.99 -36.34 -24.06
N ILE A 201 -16.73 -36.57 -23.71
CA ILE A 201 -16.27 -37.10 -22.41
C ILE A 201 -14.95 -36.46 -21.97
N GLY A 202 -14.62 -36.68 -20.70
CA GLY A 202 -13.44 -36.12 -20.02
C GLY A 202 -13.79 -34.88 -19.20
N THR A 203 -12.88 -34.47 -18.32
CA THR A 203 -13.08 -33.29 -17.44
C THR A 203 -13.10 -31.98 -18.22
N HIS A 204 -12.45 -31.92 -19.39
CA HIS A 204 -12.46 -30.78 -20.31
C HIS A 204 -13.29 -31.01 -21.58
N CYS A 205 -14.04 -32.13 -21.66
CA CYS A 205 -14.87 -32.47 -22.82
C CYS A 205 -14.17 -32.45 -24.19
N ASN A 206 -12.87 -32.75 -24.20
CA ASN A 206 -12.02 -32.73 -25.40
C ASN A 206 -12.01 -34.04 -26.20
N ASN A 207 -12.68 -35.09 -25.69
CA ASN A 207 -12.70 -36.41 -26.32
C ASN A 207 -14.12 -36.80 -26.74
N CYS A 208 -14.26 -37.41 -27.92
CA CYS A 208 -15.54 -37.96 -28.38
C CYS A 208 -15.82 -39.33 -27.71
N LYS A 209 -17.09 -39.58 -27.36
CA LYS A 209 -17.57 -40.92 -26.98
C LYS A 209 -17.43 -41.82 -28.21
N LYS A 210 -16.67 -42.91 -28.06
CA LYS A 210 -16.66 -43.97 -29.08
C LYS A 210 -18.05 -44.59 -29.13
N VAL A 211 -18.67 -44.56 -30.30
CA VAL A 211 -19.93 -45.26 -30.55
C VAL A 211 -19.54 -46.68 -30.97
N GLU A 212 -19.82 -47.66 -30.12
CA GLU A 212 -19.75 -49.06 -30.54
C GLU A 212 -20.93 -49.32 -31.49
N PRO A 213 -20.70 -49.94 -32.67
CA PRO A 213 -21.79 -50.27 -33.56
C PRO A 213 -22.71 -51.27 -32.85
N THR A 214 -23.96 -50.87 -32.61
CA THR A 214 -25.05 -51.80 -32.28
C THR A 214 -25.23 -52.74 -33.46
N ILE A 215 -24.86 -54.02 -33.27
CA ILE A 215 -25.06 -55.12 -34.21
C ILE A 215 -26.55 -55.45 -34.29
#